data_AF-A0A1J4VK45-F1
#
_entry.id   AF-A0A1J4VK45-F1
#
_cell.length_a   1.000
_cell.length_b   1.000
_cell.length_c   1.000
_cell.angle_alpha   90.00
_cell.angle_beta   90.00
_cell.angle_gamma   90.00
#
_symmetry.space_group_name_H-M   'P 1'
#
loop_
_entity.id
_entity.type
_entity.pdbx_description
1 polymer ?
#
loop_
_entity_poly.entity_id
_entity_poly.type
_entity_poly.pdbx_seq_one_letter_code
_entity_poly.pdbx_strand_id
1 'polypeptide(L)'
;MEITLLVILDSSDQENYRVYQETIPPFLEHFGIPYREIDLVKEESINFNASGILIAQEGLGKRMDQRTKKSLYRAVKQGTGLINLDYHLDSYKELHQPLKIERIEKEDKTSLIKIGEKHYINELHPHLLPPPLRGRIEERGMEKQLLQPLKFLKVKTKNKPLLLAEDNSPLLLCSSPKLIQFLISPRLWLPEYFGHCAGLDDILFRAIIWAVKKPFVTKTIPPFVTSRIDDANGSANIFGKRKDSANKNFAYLDMLNKFGLIPNIGLFIDDITEEDSKIIKEKYDKKLADFSPHAFSDPKNINEFPVYMHHNGKEFSKEELKENFARVDKKFQDWGIKPSKTVNAHFDEIGLNSLPFLKERGQIYTMNPIRFGKTWIDEKARDWKPKPYGDTGFNFDYMLDDPDFFNVCTGTKSGPKDYLTPSFDFLYGCTSFWKENSKNDVQKAALRGAEQIKLGLDSGFFGCLMAHEQRIAILSIKEFEEILERIDDSLSDYEKIFASYDEIAEYLYHHQQTKLKEIKIEGNKISCQLAGKSTIPLKLSIFREMRGKIKKELCNLPPFSVEVEVVL
;
A
#
# COMPACT_ATOMS: atom_id res chain seq x y z
N MET A 1 -4.40 -28.54 15.01
CA MET A 1 -3.19 -28.34 14.18
C MET A 1 -2.73 -26.91 14.37
N GLU A 2 -1.44 -26.70 14.64
CA GLU A 2 -0.86 -25.35 14.66
C GLU A 2 -0.73 -24.87 13.20
N ILE A 3 -1.34 -23.73 12.89
CA ILE A 3 -1.37 -23.15 11.55
C ILE A 3 -0.41 -21.97 11.53
N THR A 4 0.83 -22.29 11.18
CA THR A 4 1.93 -21.33 11.07
C THR A 4 2.62 -21.55 9.73
N LEU A 5 3.11 -20.48 9.10
CA LEU A 5 4.00 -20.56 7.95
C LEU A 5 5.42 -20.87 8.44
N LEU A 6 6.05 -21.94 7.96
CA LEU A 6 7.47 -22.19 8.25
C LEU A 6 8.33 -21.44 7.25
N VAL A 7 9.23 -20.61 7.74
CA VAL A 7 10.15 -19.80 6.92
C VAL A 7 11.54 -20.39 7.08
N ILE A 8 12.08 -20.96 6.01
CA ILE A 8 13.38 -21.63 6.04
C ILE A 8 14.45 -20.68 5.54
N LEU A 9 15.52 -20.60 6.32
CA LEU A 9 16.66 -19.73 6.08
C LEU A 9 17.97 -20.38 6.53
N ASP A 10 19.10 -19.80 6.14
CA ASP A 10 20.46 -20.12 6.55
C ASP A 10 21.17 -18.81 6.90
N SER A 11 21.43 -18.61 8.19
CA SER A 11 22.09 -17.39 8.69
C SER A 11 23.62 -17.39 8.46
N SER A 12 24.22 -18.50 8.02
CA SER A 12 25.64 -18.55 7.66
C SER A 12 25.94 -17.90 6.31
N ASP A 13 24.95 -17.85 5.41
CA ASP A 13 25.04 -17.11 4.14
C ASP A 13 24.67 -15.64 4.36
N GLN A 14 25.63 -14.86 4.86
CA GLN A 14 25.44 -13.47 5.28
C GLN A 14 24.88 -12.56 4.18
N GLU A 15 25.22 -12.81 2.91
CA GLU A 15 24.74 -11.98 1.80
C GLU A 15 23.24 -12.22 1.56
N ASN A 16 22.83 -13.48 1.37
CA ASN A 16 21.44 -13.81 1.10
C ASN A 16 20.56 -13.68 2.36
N TYR A 17 21.15 -13.79 3.56
CA TYR A 17 20.45 -13.52 4.82
C TYR A 17 20.07 -12.05 4.97
N ARG A 18 20.91 -11.10 4.53
CA ARG A 18 20.52 -9.68 4.51
C ARG A 18 19.35 -9.42 3.58
N VAL A 19 19.38 -9.98 2.37
CA VAL A 19 18.25 -9.88 1.43
C VAL A 19 16.96 -10.39 2.06
N TYR A 20 17.02 -11.55 2.73
CA TYR A 20 15.89 -12.07 3.49
C TYR A 20 15.42 -11.10 4.56
N GLN A 21 16.31 -10.60 5.42
CA GLN A 21 15.96 -9.70 6.53
C GLN A 21 15.28 -8.42 6.04
N GLU A 22 15.68 -7.89 4.88
CA GLU A 22 15.17 -6.65 4.31
C GLU A 22 13.84 -6.83 3.55
N THR A 23 13.53 -8.04 3.08
CA THR A 23 12.37 -8.27 2.19
C THR A 23 11.27 -9.12 2.82
N ILE A 24 11.60 -10.22 3.50
CA ILE A 24 10.59 -11.22 3.88
C ILE A 24 9.95 -10.95 5.24
N PRO A 25 10.68 -10.76 6.36
CA PRO A 25 10.04 -10.45 7.63
C PRO A 25 9.16 -9.18 7.59
N PRO A 26 9.60 -8.03 7.03
CA PRO A 26 8.75 -6.85 6.93
C PRO A 26 7.45 -7.11 6.18
N PHE A 27 7.50 -7.88 5.09
CA PHE A 27 6.34 -8.28 4.31
C PHE A 27 5.38 -9.18 5.10
N LEU A 28 5.89 -10.23 5.77
CA LEU A 28 5.04 -11.15 6.54
C LEU A 28 4.39 -10.43 7.73
N GLU A 29 5.10 -9.51 8.37
CA GLU A 29 4.56 -8.69 9.46
C GLU A 29 3.50 -7.70 8.98
N HIS A 30 3.74 -7.02 7.85
CA HIS A 30 2.77 -6.11 7.21
C HIS A 30 1.46 -6.81 6.83
N PHE A 31 1.54 -7.99 6.20
CA PHE A 31 0.35 -8.78 5.90
C PHE A 31 -0.21 -9.54 7.12
N GLY A 32 0.38 -9.39 8.30
CA GLY A 32 -0.08 -10.02 9.53
C GLY A 32 -0.14 -11.55 9.45
N ILE A 33 0.85 -12.16 8.78
CA ILE A 33 0.97 -13.60 8.60
C ILE A 33 1.74 -14.19 9.78
N PRO A 34 1.19 -15.11 10.58
CA PRO A 34 1.95 -15.79 11.62
C PRO A 34 2.95 -16.77 10.99
N TYR A 35 4.21 -16.63 11.38
CA TYR A 35 5.30 -17.47 10.88
C TYR A 35 6.27 -17.88 11.97
N ARG A 36 7.01 -18.96 11.70
CA ARG A 36 8.13 -19.43 12.51
C ARG A 36 9.35 -19.61 11.60
N GLU A 37 10.46 -19.01 11.99
CA GLU A 37 11.75 -19.18 11.31
C GLU A 37 12.40 -20.50 11.70
N ILE A 38 13.01 -21.16 10.72
CA ILE A 38 13.82 -22.37 10.85
C ILE A 38 15.16 -22.08 10.18
N ASP A 39 16.19 -21.92 11.01
CA ASP A 39 17.56 -21.63 10.58
C ASP A 39 18.35 -22.94 10.42
N LEU A 40 18.78 -23.25 9.20
CA LEU A 40 19.50 -24.49 8.88
C LEU A 40 20.79 -24.67 9.69
N VAL A 41 21.39 -23.59 10.19
CA VAL A 41 22.61 -23.65 11.00
C VAL A 41 22.32 -24.10 12.43
N LYS A 42 21.09 -23.87 12.92
CA LYS A 42 20.71 -24.09 14.32
C LYS A 42 19.94 -25.39 14.53
N GLU A 43 19.41 -25.98 13.46
CA GLU A 43 18.46 -27.08 13.51
C GLU A 43 19.08 -28.37 12.96
N GLU A 44 19.16 -29.42 13.78
CA GLU A 44 19.67 -30.73 13.34
C GLU A 44 18.70 -31.46 12.40
N SER A 45 17.40 -31.17 12.54
CA SER A 45 16.35 -31.75 11.69
C SER A 45 15.13 -30.84 11.63
N ILE A 46 14.45 -30.84 10.48
CA ILE A 46 13.30 -29.96 10.25
C ILE A 46 12.00 -30.75 10.29
N ASN A 47 11.07 -30.32 11.13
CA ASN A 47 9.70 -30.81 11.13
C ASN A 47 8.82 -29.96 10.19
N PHE A 48 8.44 -30.53 9.04
CA PHE A 48 7.60 -29.88 8.03
C PHE A 48 6.09 -29.94 8.31
N ASN A 49 5.69 -30.18 9.56
CA ASN A 49 4.28 -30.16 9.98
C ASN A 49 3.78 -28.72 10.15
N ALA A 50 3.32 -28.14 9.05
CA ALA A 50 2.82 -26.77 9.01
C ALA A 50 1.72 -26.59 7.96
N SER A 51 1.15 -25.38 7.91
CA SER A 51 0.18 -25.00 6.88
C SER A 51 0.86 -24.76 5.54
N GLY A 52 2.05 -24.19 5.56
CA GLY A 52 2.89 -24.04 4.37
C GLY A 52 4.34 -23.78 4.75
N ILE A 53 5.20 -23.85 3.74
CA ILE A 53 6.64 -23.67 3.85
C ILE A 53 7.06 -22.60 2.85
N LEU A 54 7.83 -21.62 3.31
CA LEU A 54 8.47 -20.59 2.51
C LEU A 54 9.99 -20.82 2.53
N ILE A 55 10.57 -21.13 1.38
CA ILE A 55 12.03 -21.07 1.19
C ILE A 55 12.34 -19.61 0.86
N ALA A 56 12.97 -18.90 1.80
CA ALA A 56 12.96 -17.45 1.81
C ALA A 56 14.24 -16.79 1.26
N GLN A 57 15.24 -17.59 0.90
CA GLN A 57 16.52 -17.14 0.37
C GLN A 57 16.89 -17.95 -0.87
N GLU A 58 17.61 -17.30 -1.79
CA GLU A 58 18.27 -18.01 -2.88
C GLU A 58 19.47 -18.83 -2.41
N GLY A 59 19.76 -19.91 -3.12
CA GLY A 59 20.90 -20.79 -2.85
C GLY A 59 20.68 -21.82 -1.73
N LEU A 60 19.57 -21.74 -0.99
CA LEU A 60 19.24 -22.66 0.12
C LEU A 60 19.21 -24.12 -0.30
N GLY A 61 18.85 -24.42 -1.54
CA GLY A 61 18.80 -25.80 -2.00
C GLY A 61 20.17 -26.45 -2.00
N LYS A 62 21.27 -25.70 -2.13
CA LYS A 62 22.63 -26.26 -2.00
C LYS A 62 23.02 -26.52 -0.53
N ARG A 63 22.35 -25.86 0.41
CA ARG A 63 22.57 -25.99 1.86
C ARG A 63 21.79 -27.14 2.48
N MET A 64 20.67 -27.54 1.85
CA MET A 64 19.90 -28.71 2.28
C MET A 64 20.51 -30.01 1.78
N ASP A 65 20.67 -30.98 2.68
CA ASP A 65 21.05 -32.34 2.30
C ASP A 65 19.90 -33.07 1.56
N GLN A 66 20.22 -34.19 0.93
CA GLN A 66 19.24 -34.96 0.16
C GLN A 66 18.09 -35.50 1.03
N ARG A 67 18.36 -35.80 2.31
CA ARG A 67 17.35 -36.32 3.24
C ARG A 67 16.31 -35.25 3.56
N THR A 68 16.76 -34.02 3.79
CA THR A 68 15.94 -32.84 4.06
C THR A 68 15.08 -32.51 2.85
N LYS A 69 15.65 -32.46 1.63
CA LYS A 69 14.87 -32.23 0.39
C LYS A 69 13.79 -33.28 0.16
N LYS A 70 14.11 -34.57 0.37
CA LYS A 70 13.14 -35.65 0.27
C LYS A 70 12.03 -35.54 1.32
N SER A 71 12.37 -35.08 2.53
CA SER A 71 11.40 -34.88 3.62
C SER A 71 10.49 -33.67 3.35
N LEU A 72 11.05 -32.56 2.87
CA LEU A 72 10.32 -31.39 2.37
C LEU A 72 9.31 -31.82 1.30
N TYR A 73 9.78 -32.51 0.26
CA TYR A 73 8.89 -32.93 -0.83
C TYR A 73 7.86 -33.98 -0.39
N ARG A 74 8.16 -34.82 0.60
CA ARG A 74 7.18 -35.73 1.20
C ARG A 74 6.06 -34.95 1.87
N ALA A 75 6.38 -33.92 2.66
CA ALA A 75 5.38 -33.06 3.29
C ALA A 75 4.50 -32.35 2.24
N VAL A 76 5.10 -31.90 1.14
CA VAL A 76 4.35 -31.30 0.00
C VAL A 76 3.37 -32.30 -0.62
N LYS A 77 3.80 -33.54 -0.86
CA LYS A 77 2.90 -34.61 -1.35
C LYS A 77 1.81 -35.00 -0.36
N GLN A 78 2.01 -34.74 0.93
CA GLN A 78 1.01 -34.94 1.99
C GLN A 78 0.10 -33.71 2.19
N GLY A 79 0.24 -32.67 1.35
CA GLY A 79 -0.67 -31.53 1.29
C GLY A 79 -0.17 -30.27 1.99
N THR A 80 1.07 -30.22 2.48
CA THR A 80 1.69 -28.96 2.93
C THR A 80 2.04 -28.08 1.72
N GLY A 81 1.63 -26.82 1.72
CA GLY A 81 2.00 -25.89 0.63
C GLY A 81 3.49 -25.58 0.62
N LEU A 82 4.09 -25.41 -0.56
CA LEU A 82 5.47 -24.92 -0.71
C LEU A 82 5.51 -23.67 -1.59
N ILE A 83 6.14 -22.62 -1.08
CA ILE A 83 6.50 -21.41 -1.80
C ILE A 83 8.02 -21.36 -1.83
N ASN A 84 8.62 -21.51 -3.00
CA ASN A 84 10.06 -21.50 -3.16
C ASN A 84 10.54 -20.21 -3.83
N LEU A 85 11.22 -19.34 -3.07
CA LEU A 85 11.90 -18.16 -3.58
C LEU A 85 13.34 -18.45 -4.02
N ASP A 86 13.85 -19.65 -3.75
CA ASP A 86 15.14 -20.08 -4.28
C ASP A 86 15.03 -20.37 -5.76
N TYR A 87 15.45 -19.39 -6.57
CA TYR A 87 15.36 -19.46 -8.01
C TYR A 87 16.29 -20.50 -8.65
N HIS A 88 17.25 -21.04 -7.90
CA HIS A 88 18.13 -22.14 -8.31
C HIS A 88 17.41 -23.50 -8.26
N LEU A 89 16.39 -23.66 -9.10
CA LEU A 89 15.58 -24.89 -9.22
C LEU A 89 16.44 -26.14 -9.57
N ASP A 90 17.63 -25.96 -10.13
CA ASP A 90 18.61 -27.03 -10.38
C ASP A 90 19.05 -27.76 -9.11
N SER A 91 18.95 -27.10 -7.95
CA SER A 91 19.25 -27.70 -6.65
C SER A 91 18.10 -28.55 -6.06
N TYR A 92 16.91 -28.54 -6.69
CA TYR A 92 15.70 -29.23 -6.22
C TYR A 92 15.12 -30.22 -7.25
N LYS A 93 15.82 -31.34 -7.48
CA LYS A 93 15.40 -32.37 -8.45
C LYS A 93 14.00 -32.92 -8.17
N GLU A 94 13.60 -32.97 -6.90
CA GLU A 94 12.28 -33.41 -6.45
C GLU A 94 11.13 -32.58 -7.03
N LEU A 95 11.38 -31.31 -7.37
CA LEU A 95 10.37 -30.37 -7.84
C LEU A 95 10.22 -30.38 -9.38
N HIS A 96 11.13 -31.01 -10.12
CA HIS A 96 11.14 -30.98 -11.59
C HIS A 96 9.92 -31.66 -12.20
N GLN A 97 9.58 -32.85 -11.70
CA GLN A 97 8.42 -33.62 -12.18
C GLN A 97 7.09 -32.88 -11.96
N PRO A 98 6.73 -32.41 -10.73
CA PRO A 98 5.46 -31.70 -10.52
C PRO A 98 5.39 -30.36 -11.28
N LEU A 99 6.52 -29.66 -11.45
CA LEU A 99 6.59 -28.42 -12.25
C LEU A 99 6.69 -28.68 -13.76
N LYS A 100 6.67 -29.94 -14.19
CA LYS A 100 6.80 -30.38 -15.60
C LYS A 100 7.99 -29.73 -16.31
N ILE A 101 9.12 -29.64 -15.61
CA ILE A 101 10.37 -29.12 -16.17
C ILE A 101 10.91 -30.14 -17.18
N GLU A 102 11.08 -29.70 -18.42
CA GLU A 102 11.66 -30.50 -19.50
C GLU A 102 13.18 -30.32 -19.55
N ARG A 103 13.64 -29.09 -19.29
CA ARG A 103 15.06 -28.73 -19.36
C ARG A 103 15.35 -27.52 -18.50
N ILE A 104 16.45 -27.59 -17.75
CA ILE A 104 17.06 -26.43 -17.12
C ILE A 104 18.11 -25.86 -18.08
N GLU A 105 18.07 -24.55 -18.29
CA GLU A 105 19.03 -23.82 -19.12
C GLU A 105 19.98 -23.01 -18.22
N LYS A 106 20.67 -22.02 -18.78
CA LYS A 106 21.56 -21.15 -18.01
C LYS A 106 20.79 -20.03 -17.29
N GLU A 107 21.40 -19.47 -16.27
CA GLU A 107 20.96 -18.20 -15.68
C GLU A 107 20.98 -17.10 -16.74
N ASP A 108 20.00 -16.21 -16.66
CA ASP A 108 19.90 -15.01 -17.50
C ASP A 108 19.43 -13.82 -16.65
N LYS A 109 19.32 -12.64 -17.27
CA LYS A 109 18.79 -11.43 -16.63
C LYS A 109 17.58 -10.90 -17.36
N THR A 110 16.69 -10.25 -16.62
CA THR A 110 15.56 -9.52 -17.21
C THR A 110 15.42 -8.15 -16.57
N SER A 111 14.99 -7.18 -17.36
CA SER A 111 14.66 -5.82 -16.90
C SER A 111 13.15 -5.59 -16.83
N LEU A 112 12.34 -6.59 -17.18
CA LEU A 112 10.91 -6.46 -17.36
C LEU A 112 10.20 -7.74 -16.92
N ILE A 113 9.16 -7.60 -16.11
CA ILE A 113 8.25 -8.69 -15.76
C ILE A 113 6.94 -8.49 -16.51
N LYS A 114 6.46 -9.56 -17.14
CA LYS A 114 5.16 -9.62 -17.82
C LYS A 114 4.20 -10.52 -17.06
N ILE A 115 2.93 -10.13 -17.03
CA ILE A 115 1.85 -10.96 -16.48
C ILE A 115 1.52 -12.09 -17.45
N GLY A 116 1.58 -13.32 -16.96
CA GLY A 116 1.35 -14.54 -17.74
C GLY A 116 -0.10 -15.04 -17.70
N GLU A 117 -0.24 -16.37 -17.68
CA GLU A 117 -1.55 -17.03 -17.64
C GLU A 117 -2.35 -16.60 -16.42
N LYS A 118 -3.66 -16.36 -16.61
CA LYS A 118 -4.58 -16.01 -15.54
C LYS A 118 -4.69 -17.13 -14.50
N HIS A 119 -4.46 -16.77 -13.25
CA HIS A 119 -4.56 -17.64 -12.08
C HIS A 119 -4.93 -16.79 -10.85
N TYR A 120 -5.45 -17.40 -9.79
CA TYR A 120 -5.77 -16.72 -8.52
C TYR A 120 -4.65 -15.80 -8.00
N ILE A 121 -3.40 -16.16 -8.30
CA ILE A 121 -2.21 -15.44 -7.83
C ILE A 121 -2.03 -14.09 -8.51
N ASN A 122 -2.37 -13.98 -9.80
CA ASN A 122 -2.17 -12.77 -10.60
C ASN A 122 -3.48 -12.20 -11.15
N GLU A 123 -4.64 -12.65 -10.64
CA GLU A 123 -5.96 -12.31 -11.21
C GLU A 123 -6.35 -10.84 -11.10
N LEU A 124 -5.68 -10.07 -10.23
CA LEU A 124 -5.86 -8.63 -10.08
C LEU A 124 -5.09 -7.81 -11.13
N HIS A 125 -4.16 -8.44 -11.84
CA HIS A 125 -3.36 -7.81 -12.86
C HIS A 125 -3.98 -8.02 -14.25
N PRO A 126 -3.80 -7.05 -15.17
CA PRO A 126 -4.18 -7.24 -16.57
C PRO A 126 -3.43 -8.44 -17.18
N HIS A 127 -4.13 -9.26 -17.98
CA HIS A 127 -3.57 -10.48 -18.58
C HIS A 127 -3.36 -10.33 -20.08
N LEU A 128 -2.29 -10.97 -20.59
CA LEU A 128 -2.02 -11.04 -22.02
C LEU A 128 -3.19 -11.70 -22.77
N LEU A 129 -3.81 -10.93 -23.67
CA LEU A 129 -4.83 -11.48 -24.56
C LEU A 129 -4.20 -12.45 -25.58
N PRO A 130 -4.91 -13.52 -25.97
CA PRO A 130 -4.47 -14.40 -27.04
C PRO A 130 -4.48 -13.66 -28.39
N PRO A 131 -3.54 -13.95 -29.32
CA PRO A 131 -3.66 -13.48 -30.70
C PRO A 131 -5.02 -13.89 -31.32
N PRO A 132 -5.71 -13.02 -32.10
CA PRO A 132 -5.29 -11.72 -32.64
C PRO A 132 -5.71 -10.49 -31.79
N LEU A 133 -6.15 -10.67 -30.54
CA LEU A 133 -6.63 -9.58 -29.69
C LEU A 133 -5.49 -8.69 -29.12
N ARG A 134 -4.23 -9.01 -29.39
CA ARG A 134 -3.06 -8.17 -29.08
C ARG A 134 -3.07 -6.92 -29.98
N GLY A 135 -2.91 -5.73 -29.38
CA GLY A 135 -2.75 -4.47 -30.12
C GLY A 135 -3.91 -3.46 -30.02
N ARG A 136 -4.80 -3.56 -29.02
CA ARG A 136 -5.75 -2.48 -28.70
C ARG A 136 -5.68 -2.14 -27.20
N ILE A 137 -5.20 -0.92 -26.94
CA ILE A 137 -5.34 -0.13 -25.70
C ILE A 137 -4.77 -0.81 -24.43
N GLU A 138 -3.55 -0.35 -24.10
CA GLU A 138 -2.86 -0.41 -22.80
C GLU A 138 -2.25 -1.75 -22.32
N GLU A 139 -1.22 -2.20 -23.06
CA GLU A 139 -0.23 -3.19 -22.58
C GLU A 139 0.58 -2.70 -21.36
N ARG A 140 0.55 -1.40 -21.03
CA ARG A 140 1.33 -0.80 -19.93
C ARG A 140 1.02 -1.40 -18.56
N GLY A 141 -0.21 -1.84 -18.30
CA GLY A 141 -0.56 -2.49 -17.03
C GLY A 141 -0.08 -3.95 -16.93
N MET A 142 0.34 -4.57 -18.03
CA MET A 142 0.80 -5.96 -18.10
C MET A 142 2.31 -6.10 -17.90
N GLU A 143 3.03 -4.98 -17.88
CA GLU A 143 4.48 -4.88 -17.87
C GLU A 143 4.96 -4.12 -16.64
N LYS A 144 5.87 -4.72 -15.88
CA LYS A 144 6.51 -4.11 -14.71
C LYS A 144 7.99 -3.93 -15.01
N GLN A 145 8.38 -2.67 -15.19
CA GLN A 145 9.76 -2.28 -15.48
C GLN A 145 10.60 -2.34 -14.20
N LEU A 146 11.73 -3.04 -14.24
CA LEU A 146 12.70 -3.06 -13.15
C LEU A 146 13.64 -1.87 -13.25
N LEU A 147 14.08 -1.37 -12.10
CA LEU A 147 15.09 -0.32 -11.99
C LEU A 147 16.47 -0.83 -12.42
N GLN A 148 16.74 -2.11 -12.19
CA GLN A 148 17.96 -2.79 -12.60
C GLN A 148 17.67 -4.20 -13.10
N PRO A 149 18.44 -4.72 -14.08
CA PRO A 149 18.27 -6.10 -14.56
C PRO A 149 18.50 -7.11 -13.43
N LEU A 150 17.56 -8.04 -13.26
CA LEU A 150 17.57 -9.03 -12.21
C LEU A 150 17.76 -10.45 -12.75
N LYS A 151 18.48 -11.28 -11.99
CA LYS A 151 18.79 -12.67 -12.35
C LYS A 151 17.59 -13.58 -12.22
N PHE A 152 17.49 -14.53 -13.14
CA PHE A 152 16.51 -15.61 -13.12
C PHE A 152 17.08 -16.89 -13.75
N LEU A 153 16.56 -18.05 -13.36
CA LEU A 153 16.94 -19.34 -13.94
C LEU A 153 16.02 -19.68 -15.11
N LYS A 154 16.58 -19.73 -16.31
CA LYS A 154 15.81 -20.09 -17.50
C LYS A 154 15.51 -21.59 -17.53
N VAL A 155 14.23 -21.92 -17.76
CA VAL A 155 13.77 -23.31 -17.85
C VAL A 155 12.80 -23.48 -19.01
N LYS A 156 12.77 -24.68 -19.58
CA LYS A 156 11.67 -25.16 -20.42
C LYS A 156 10.71 -25.98 -19.58
N THR A 157 9.43 -25.66 -19.67
CA THR A 157 8.36 -26.34 -18.94
C THR A 157 7.12 -26.45 -19.80
N LYS A 158 6.32 -27.50 -19.55
CA LYS A 158 4.98 -27.64 -20.12
C LYS A 158 3.92 -26.86 -19.35
N ASN A 159 4.23 -26.34 -18.16
CA ASN A 159 3.32 -25.51 -17.40
C ASN A 159 3.27 -24.10 -18.00
N LYS A 160 2.09 -23.48 -17.95
CA LYS A 160 1.94 -22.10 -18.36
C LYS A 160 2.44 -21.17 -17.23
N PRO A 161 3.39 -20.26 -17.49
CA PRO A 161 3.90 -19.38 -16.45
C PRO A 161 2.90 -18.31 -16.05
N LEU A 162 2.92 -17.94 -14.77
CA LEU A 162 2.12 -16.86 -14.20
C LEU A 162 2.80 -15.50 -14.33
N LEU A 163 4.13 -15.49 -14.35
CA LEU A 163 4.98 -14.35 -14.67
C LEU A 163 6.01 -14.78 -15.71
N LEU A 164 6.38 -13.85 -16.57
CA LEU A 164 7.25 -14.05 -17.72
C LEU A 164 8.33 -12.97 -17.76
N ALA A 165 9.53 -13.33 -18.22
CA ALA A 165 10.60 -12.39 -18.53
C ALA A 165 10.32 -11.66 -19.85
N GLU A 166 11.16 -10.67 -20.17
CA GLU A 166 11.15 -9.97 -21.46
C GLU A 166 11.15 -10.92 -22.67
N ASP A 167 11.93 -12.00 -22.62
CA ASP A 167 12.02 -13.01 -23.70
C ASP A 167 10.92 -14.10 -23.63
N ASN A 168 9.94 -13.91 -22.76
CA ASN A 168 8.86 -14.84 -22.41
C ASN A 168 9.34 -16.13 -21.71
N SER A 169 10.54 -16.14 -21.12
CA SER A 169 10.95 -17.21 -20.22
C SER A 169 10.10 -17.21 -18.93
N PRO A 170 9.83 -18.37 -18.32
CA PRO A 170 9.06 -18.45 -17.08
C PRO A 170 9.78 -17.77 -15.90
N LEU A 171 9.06 -16.94 -15.14
CA LEU A 171 9.53 -16.36 -13.87
C LEU A 171 8.76 -16.86 -12.65
N LEU A 172 7.50 -17.30 -12.83
CA LEU A 172 6.68 -17.86 -11.76
C LEU A 172 5.87 -19.04 -12.28
N LEU A 173 5.99 -20.18 -11.58
CA LEU A 173 5.26 -21.40 -11.89
C LEU A 173 4.45 -21.87 -10.69
N CYS A 174 3.28 -22.45 -10.96
CA CYS A 174 2.49 -23.18 -9.97
C CYS A 174 2.19 -24.60 -10.46
N SER A 175 2.00 -25.55 -9.55
CA SER A 175 1.57 -26.91 -9.90
C SER A 175 0.75 -27.60 -8.81
N SER A 176 0.27 -28.81 -9.10
CA SER A 176 -0.31 -29.72 -8.11
C SER A 176 0.69 -30.86 -7.85
N PRO A 177 1.03 -31.20 -6.58
CA PRO A 177 0.53 -30.62 -5.31
C PRO A 177 0.88 -29.14 -5.15
N LYS A 178 0.21 -28.41 -4.23
CA LYS A 178 0.29 -26.95 -4.03
C LYS A 178 1.75 -26.45 -3.89
N LEU A 179 2.36 -26.14 -5.02
CA LEU A 179 3.77 -25.77 -5.16
C LEU A 179 3.88 -24.52 -6.00
N ILE A 180 4.58 -23.52 -5.48
CA ILE A 180 4.94 -22.29 -6.15
C ILE A 180 6.46 -22.22 -6.27
N GLN A 181 6.94 -21.93 -7.48
CA GLN A 181 8.35 -21.73 -7.76
C GLN A 181 8.54 -20.36 -8.41
N PHE A 182 9.24 -19.47 -7.72
CA PHE A 182 9.81 -18.28 -8.33
C PHE A 182 11.12 -18.66 -8.99
N LEU A 183 11.26 -18.36 -10.28
CA LEU A 183 12.48 -18.56 -11.05
C LEU A 183 13.32 -17.29 -11.15
N ILE A 184 12.88 -16.22 -10.50
CA ILE A 184 13.58 -14.93 -10.38
C ILE A 184 14.10 -14.74 -8.95
N SER A 185 15.24 -14.06 -8.80
CA SER A 185 15.86 -13.80 -7.50
C SER A 185 14.92 -13.03 -6.54
N PRO A 186 14.90 -13.38 -5.23
CA PRO A 186 14.13 -12.64 -4.21
C PRO A 186 14.61 -11.20 -3.99
N ARG A 187 15.80 -10.82 -4.51
CA ARG A 187 16.24 -9.42 -4.57
C ARG A 187 15.28 -8.52 -5.34
N LEU A 188 14.32 -9.10 -6.07
CA LEU A 188 13.23 -8.37 -6.70
C LEU A 188 12.55 -7.38 -5.73
N TRP A 189 12.37 -7.76 -4.46
CA TRP A 189 11.71 -6.90 -3.47
C TRP A 189 12.64 -5.91 -2.77
N LEU A 190 13.92 -5.83 -3.14
CA LEU A 190 14.80 -4.76 -2.70
C LEU A 190 14.53 -3.48 -3.52
N PRO A 191 14.62 -2.30 -2.89
CA PRO A 191 14.30 -1.02 -3.52
C PRO A 191 15.19 -0.68 -4.72
N GLU A 192 16.42 -1.19 -4.78
CA GLU A 192 17.33 -1.01 -5.93
C GLU A 192 16.90 -1.78 -7.21
N TYR A 193 16.00 -2.76 -7.11
CA TYR A 193 15.55 -3.57 -8.26
C TYR A 193 14.10 -3.29 -8.65
N PHE A 194 13.19 -3.37 -7.69
CA PHE A 194 11.78 -3.06 -7.88
C PHE A 194 11.16 -2.56 -6.59
N GLY A 195 11.38 -3.30 -5.49
CA GLY A 195 10.94 -2.94 -4.15
C GLY A 195 9.52 -3.40 -3.84
N HIS A 196 9.23 -3.48 -2.54
CA HIS A 196 7.85 -3.52 -2.05
C HIS A 196 7.11 -2.22 -2.41
N CYS A 197 5.78 -2.29 -2.46
CA CYS A 197 4.89 -1.18 -2.82
C CYS A 197 5.02 -0.69 -4.27
N ALA A 198 5.67 -1.46 -5.14
CA ALA A 198 5.79 -1.19 -6.58
C ALA A 198 4.77 -1.99 -7.42
N GLY A 199 3.85 -2.71 -6.78
CA GLY A 199 2.73 -3.39 -7.44
C GLY A 199 3.01 -4.82 -7.86
N LEU A 200 3.74 -5.59 -7.03
CA LEU A 200 3.84 -7.05 -7.12
C LEU A 200 3.72 -7.76 -5.75
N ASP A 201 3.50 -7.01 -4.67
CA ASP A 201 3.29 -7.54 -3.31
C ASP A 201 2.10 -8.51 -3.24
N ASP A 202 1.02 -8.21 -3.96
CA ASP A 202 -0.17 -9.06 -4.06
C ASP A 202 0.16 -10.43 -4.66
N ILE A 203 1.10 -10.51 -5.61
CA ILE A 203 1.55 -11.77 -6.20
C ILE A 203 2.19 -12.66 -5.14
N LEU A 204 3.10 -12.12 -4.31
CA LEU A 204 3.71 -12.90 -3.23
C LEU A 204 2.66 -13.28 -2.17
N PHE A 205 1.79 -12.34 -1.80
CA PHE A 205 0.75 -12.57 -0.80
C PHE A 205 -0.21 -13.67 -1.26
N ARG A 206 -0.75 -13.55 -2.47
CA ARG A 206 -1.68 -14.51 -3.07
C ARG A 206 -1.00 -15.85 -3.37
N ALA A 207 0.30 -15.88 -3.66
CA ALA A 207 1.06 -17.13 -3.77
C ALA A 207 1.11 -17.88 -2.43
N ILE A 208 1.34 -17.18 -1.32
CA ILE A 208 1.28 -17.76 0.03
C ILE A 208 -0.14 -18.25 0.31
N ILE A 209 -1.15 -17.39 0.18
CA ILE A 209 -2.55 -17.75 0.43
C ILE A 209 -2.99 -18.93 -0.44
N TRP A 210 -2.55 -19.01 -1.68
CA TRP A 210 -2.89 -20.13 -2.57
C TRP A 210 -2.26 -21.44 -2.14
N ALA A 211 -1.01 -21.41 -1.67
CA ALA A 211 -0.25 -22.61 -1.33
C ALA A 211 -0.61 -23.19 0.05
N VAL A 212 -0.77 -22.35 1.08
CA VAL A 212 -0.99 -22.80 2.47
C VAL A 212 -2.25 -23.64 2.63
N LYS A 213 -2.30 -24.54 3.63
CA LYS A 213 -3.51 -25.27 4.03
C LYS A 213 -4.59 -24.30 4.52
N LYS A 214 -5.85 -24.63 4.24
CA LYS A 214 -7.02 -23.83 4.61
C LYS A 214 -7.80 -24.50 5.75
N PRO A 215 -8.48 -23.72 6.61
CA PRO A 215 -8.52 -22.25 6.55
C PRO A 215 -7.22 -21.61 7.06
N PHE A 216 -6.91 -20.42 6.56
CA PHE A 216 -5.73 -19.65 6.92
C PHE A 216 -6.17 -18.26 7.35
N VAL A 217 -5.61 -17.72 8.43
CA VAL A 217 -6.00 -16.42 8.97
C VAL A 217 -4.83 -15.46 8.88
N THR A 218 -5.09 -14.22 8.50
CA THR A 218 -4.12 -13.14 8.52
C THR A 218 -4.72 -11.90 9.17
N LYS A 219 -3.86 -11.01 9.66
CA LYS A 219 -4.24 -9.67 10.11
C LYS A 219 -3.84 -8.65 9.06
N THR A 220 -4.32 -8.80 7.83
CA THR A 220 -4.11 -7.81 6.77
C THR A 220 -4.94 -6.57 7.02
N ILE A 221 -4.44 -5.40 6.59
CA ILE A 221 -5.24 -4.18 6.53
C ILE A 221 -6.45 -4.43 5.59
N PRO A 222 -7.70 -4.12 6.00
CA PRO A 222 -8.85 -4.18 5.11
C PRO A 222 -8.64 -3.28 3.89
N PRO A 223 -9.29 -3.55 2.74
CA PRO A 223 -9.08 -2.77 1.52
C PRO A 223 -9.78 -1.41 1.61
N PHE A 224 -9.28 -0.55 2.51
CA PHE A 224 -9.82 0.77 2.74
C PHE A 224 -9.56 1.66 1.53
N VAL A 225 -10.49 2.56 1.22
CA VAL A 225 -10.32 3.54 0.14
C VAL A 225 -10.78 4.91 0.61
N THR A 226 -9.96 5.93 0.36
CA THR A 226 -10.21 7.33 0.68
C THR A 226 -9.63 8.25 -0.39
N SER A 227 -9.72 9.56 -0.18
CA SER A 227 -9.06 10.56 -1.01
C SER A 227 -8.47 11.70 -0.17
N ARG A 228 -7.49 12.40 -0.75
CA ARG A 228 -6.85 13.58 -0.17
C ARG A 228 -6.88 14.69 -1.21
N ILE A 229 -7.48 15.83 -0.86
CA ILE A 229 -7.50 17.02 -1.71
C ILE A 229 -6.74 18.14 -1.02
N ASP A 230 -5.66 18.60 -1.63
CA ASP A 230 -4.82 19.68 -1.10
C ASP A 230 -5.15 21.02 -1.77
N ASP A 231 -4.68 22.12 -1.17
CA ASP A 231 -4.82 23.49 -1.65
C ASP A 231 -6.25 23.96 -1.92
N ALA A 232 -7.18 23.53 -1.07
CA ALA A 232 -8.60 23.76 -1.28
C ALA A 232 -9.06 25.13 -0.76
N ASN A 233 -9.67 25.92 -1.63
CA ASN A 233 -10.36 27.17 -1.30
C ASN A 233 -11.71 27.35 -2.02
N GLY A 234 -12.25 26.28 -2.59
CA GLY A 234 -13.62 26.22 -3.10
C GLY A 234 -13.90 27.31 -4.13
N SER A 235 -14.95 28.10 -3.90
CA SER A 235 -15.41 29.10 -4.85
C SER A 235 -14.42 30.24 -5.07
N ALA A 236 -13.52 30.50 -4.12
CA ALA A 236 -12.50 31.54 -4.20
C ALA A 236 -11.31 31.16 -5.09
N ASN A 237 -11.20 29.90 -5.51
CA ASN A 237 -10.10 29.44 -6.35
C ASN A 237 -10.02 30.23 -7.67
N ILE A 238 -8.89 30.87 -7.91
CA ILE A 238 -8.66 31.74 -9.08
C ILE A 238 -8.63 30.97 -10.41
N PHE A 239 -8.45 29.65 -10.37
CA PHE A 239 -8.43 28.79 -11.55
C PHE A 239 -9.84 28.30 -11.94
N GLY A 240 -10.77 28.27 -10.97
CA GLY A 240 -12.17 27.92 -11.17
C GLY A 240 -12.98 29.08 -11.76
N LYS A 241 -12.72 29.45 -13.01
CA LYS A 241 -13.39 30.60 -13.66
C LYS A 241 -14.73 30.26 -14.31
N ARG A 242 -14.98 28.98 -14.58
CA ARG A 242 -16.20 28.55 -15.27
C ARG A 242 -17.34 28.39 -14.27
N LYS A 243 -18.57 28.60 -14.73
CA LYS A 243 -19.78 28.37 -13.90
C LYS A 243 -19.95 26.90 -13.54
N ASP A 244 -19.49 26.01 -14.39
CA ASP A 244 -19.55 24.55 -14.23
C ASP A 244 -18.25 23.95 -13.68
N SER A 245 -17.29 24.79 -13.24
CA SER A 245 -16.04 24.32 -12.63
C SER A 245 -16.32 23.46 -11.39
N ALA A 246 -15.66 22.31 -11.29
CA ALA A 246 -15.94 21.31 -10.25
C ALA A 246 -15.65 21.78 -8.82
N ASN A 247 -14.74 22.75 -8.63
CA ASN A 247 -14.39 23.33 -7.33
C ASN A 247 -15.41 24.35 -6.78
N LYS A 248 -16.30 24.89 -7.64
CA LYS A 248 -17.29 25.88 -7.19
C LYS A 248 -18.19 25.25 -6.14
N ASN A 249 -18.37 25.93 -5.01
CA ASN A 249 -19.16 25.45 -3.89
C ASN A 249 -18.71 24.06 -3.40
N PHE A 250 -17.42 23.72 -3.57
CA PHE A 250 -16.91 22.39 -3.28
C PHE A 250 -17.70 21.25 -3.96
N ALA A 251 -18.29 21.49 -5.14
CA ALA A 251 -19.20 20.54 -5.80
C ALA A 251 -18.56 19.17 -6.09
N TYR A 252 -17.23 19.10 -6.25
CA TYR A 252 -16.52 17.83 -6.37
C TYR A 252 -16.68 16.91 -5.15
N LEU A 253 -16.96 17.45 -3.95
CA LEU A 253 -17.23 16.63 -2.76
C LEU A 253 -18.48 15.78 -2.94
N ASP A 254 -19.54 16.32 -3.57
CA ASP A 254 -20.74 15.54 -3.89
C ASP A 254 -20.42 14.39 -4.84
N MET A 255 -19.55 14.62 -5.82
CA MET A 255 -19.12 13.57 -6.75
C MET A 255 -18.27 12.52 -6.04
N LEU A 256 -17.28 12.91 -5.25
CA LEU A 256 -16.48 11.98 -4.45
C LEU A 256 -17.39 11.11 -3.56
N ASN A 257 -18.31 11.72 -2.82
CA ASN A 257 -19.24 11.01 -1.93
C ASN A 257 -20.22 10.11 -2.70
N LYS A 258 -20.66 10.49 -3.91
CA LYS A 258 -21.49 9.65 -4.78
C LYS A 258 -20.80 8.32 -5.11
N PHE A 259 -19.48 8.32 -5.27
CA PHE A 259 -18.66 7.12 -5.47
C PHE A 259 -18.12 6.51 -4.16
N GLY A 260 -18.65 6.94 -3.01
CA GLY A 260 -18.32 6.41 -1.69
C GLY A 260 -17.09 7.03 -1.02
N LEU A 261 -16.28 7.83 -1.72
CA LEU A 261 -15.06 8.44 -1.15
C LEU A 261 -15.39 9.47 -0.06
N ILE A 262 -14.65 9.40 1.04
CA ILE A 262 -14.75 10.32 2.18
C ILE A 262 -13.40 11.03 2.32
N PRO A 263 -13.20 12.18 1.65
CA PRO A 263 -11.89 12.82 1.54
C PRO A 263 -11.42 13.49 2.84
N ASN A 264 -10.10 13.60 3.01
CA ASN A 264 -9.49 14.69 3.80
C ASN A 264 -9.22 15.90 2.89
N ILE A 265 -9.65 17.08 3.32
CA ILE A 265 -9.53 18.34 2.56
C ILE A 265 -8.59 19.29 3.30
N GLY A 266 -7.44 19.58 2.67
CA GLY A 266 -6.49 20.60 3.12
C GLY A 266 -6.96 22.00 2.70
N LEU A 267 -7.42 22.80 3.67
CA LEU A 267 -8.02 24.11 3.41
C LEU A 267 -7.00 25.26 3.49
N PHE A 268 -7.13 26.23 2.57
CA PHE A 268 -6.64 27.60 2.74
C PHE A 268 -7.69 28.44 3.46
N ILE A 269 -7.59 28.50 4.79
CA ILE A 269 -8.72 28.85 5.67
C ILE A 269 -9.15 30.33 5.63
N ASP A 270 -8.32 31.22 5.10
CA ASP A 270 -8.70 32.62 4.90
C ASP A 270 -9.44 32.86 3.59
N ASP A 271 -9.26 31.96 2.62
CA ASP A 271 -9.83 32.10 1.29
C ASP A 271 -11.24 31.48 1.20
N ILE A 272 -11.71 30.82 2.26
CA ILE A 272 -13.04 30.21 2.31
C ILE A 272 -14.13 31.29 2.42
N THR A 273 -15.07 31.24 1.49
CA THR A 273 -16.24 32.14 1.48
C THR A 273 -17.28 31.75 2.55
N GLU A 274 -18.21 32.65 2.88
CA GLU A 274 -19.27 32.35 3.84
C GLU A 274 -20.17 31.22 3.31
N GLU A 275 -20.50 31.22 2.02
CA GLU A 275 -21.29 30.17 1.37
C GLU A 275 -20.57 28.83 1.41
N ASP A 276 -19.29 28.79 1.05
CA ASP A 276 -18.51 27.56 1.07
C ASP A 276 -18.37 27.00 2.50
N SER A 277 -18.25 27.86 3.51
CA SER A 277 -18.18 27.40 4.91
C SER A 277 -19.41 26.64 5.37
N LYS A 278 -20.60 27.00 4.85
CA LYS A 278 -21.86 26.28 5.14
C LYS A 278 -21.83 24.87 4.55
N ILE A 279 -21.20 24.70 3.39
CA ILE A 279 -21.03 23.41 2.72
C ILE A 279 -20.02 22.55 3.48
N ILE A 280 -18.89 23.14 3.90
CA ILE A 280 -17.90 22.48 4.76
C ILE A 280 -18.59 21.96 6.03
N LYS A 281 -19.38 22.80 6.71
CA LYS A 281 -20.14 22.39 7.89
C LYS A 281 -21.10 21.23 7.61
N GLU A 282 -21.87 21.32 6.52
CA GLU A 282 -22.81 20.27 6.13
C GLU A 282 -22.09 18.93 5.91
N LYS A 283 -20.95 18.94 5.21
CA LYS A 283 -20.16 17.75 4.92
C LYS A 283 -19.53 17.17 6.19
N TYR A 284 -19.04 18.02 7.07
CA TYR A 284 -18.51 17.62 8.38
C TYR A 284 -19.57 16.95 9.24
N ASP A 285 -20.74 17.58 9.42
CA ASP A 285 -21.82 17.06 10.26
C ASP A 285 -22.35 15.70 9.75
N LYS A 286 -22.32 15.49 8.44
CA LYS A 286 -22.69 14.23 7.78
C LYS A 286 -21.57 13.19 7.74
N LYS A 287 -20.37 13.50 8.24
CA LYS A 287 -19.16 12.66 8.17
C LYS A 287 -18.80 12.26 6.74
N LEU A 288 -18.94 13.21 5.81
CA LEU A 288 -18.67 13.03 4.39
C LEU A 288 -17.33 13.60 3.95
N ALA A 289 -16.60 14.28 4.84
CA ALA A 289 -15.23 14.71 4.65
C ALA A 289 -14.58 15.08 6.00
N ASP A 290 -13.26 14.92 6.08
CA ASP A 290 -12.41 15.51 7.12
C ASP A 290 -11.82 16.82 6.60
N PHE A 291 -11.61 17.81 7.48
CA PHE A 291 -11.10 19.12 7.10
C PHE A 291 -9.88 19.51 7.93
N SER A 292 -8.81 19.90 7.26
CA SER A 292 -7.51 20.19 7.88
C SER A 292 -7.06 21.61 7.54
N PRO A 293 -6.45 22.36 8.47
CA PRO A 293 -5.79 23.62 8.15
C PRO A 293 -4.51 23.32 7.37
N HIS A 294 -4.51 23.60 6.06
CA HIS A 294 -3.36 23.35 5.19
C HIS A 294 -2.39 24.51 5.22
N ALA A 295 -2.93 25.71 4.96
CA ALA A 295 -2.28 27.00 5.12
C ALA A 295 -3.35 28.07 5.44
N PHE A 296 -2.91 29.30 5.72
CA PHE A 296 -3.83 30.43 5.81
C PHE A 296 -4.37 30.84 4.42
N SER A 297 -3.45 31.02 3.46
CA SER A 297 -3.70 31.30 2.05
C SER A 297 -2.42 31.00 1.26
N ASP A 298 -2.51 30.88 -0.07
CA ASP A 298 -1.33 30.83 -0.94
C ASP A 298 -1.61 31.32 -2.38
N PRO A 299 -1.86 32.63 -2.58
CA PRO A 299 -2.33 33.14 -3.86
C PRO A 299 -1.28 33.03 -4.98
N LYS A 300 0.02 32.96 -4.66
CA LYS A 300 1.10 32.76 -5.65
C LYS A 300 1.58 31.31 -5.74
N ASN A 301 1.02 30.40 -4.95
CA ASN A 301 1.40 28.99 -4.93
C ASN A 301 2.90 28.78 -4.55
N ILE A 302 3.39 29.55 -3.57
CA ILE A 302 4.79 29.52 -3.09
C ILE A 302 4.88 29.35 -1.56
N ASN A 303 3.81 28.87 -0.94
CA ASN A 303 3.65 28.70 0.51
C ASN A 303 3.85 30.02 1.29
N GLU A 304 3.13 31.09 0.90
CA GLU A 304 3.31 32.43 1.47
C GLU A 304 2.88 32.54 2.95
N PHE A 305 1.80 31.84 3.33
CA PHE A 305 1.18 31.98 4.64
C PHE A 305 1.01 30.62 5.35
N PRO A 306 2.10 29.93 5.72
CA PRO A 306 2.03 28.63 6.37
C PRO A 306 1.56 28.74 7.82
N VAL A 307 1.01 27.64 8.34
CA VAL A 307 0.54 27.54 9.74
C VAL A 307 1.63 27.04 10.69
N TYR A 308 2.42 26.05 10.24
CA TYR A 308 3.21 25.19 11.14
C TYR A 308 4.71 25.49 11.15
N MET A 309 5.27 25.96 10.05
CA MET A 309 6.68 26.32 9.88
C MET A 309 6.84 27.28 8.68
N HIS A 310 7.89 28.11 8.66
CA HIS A 310 8.20 28.87 7.45
C HIS A 310 8.72 27.94 6.35
N HIS A 311 8.38 28.24 5.08
CA HIS A 311 8.81 27.45 3.91
C HIS A 311 10.33 27.43 3.68
N ASN A 312 11.07 28.34 4.32
CA ASN A 312 12.54 28.34 4.31
C ASN A 312 13.15 27.43 5.40
N GLY A 313 12.34 26.67 6.13
CA GLY A 313 12.76 25.76 7.20
C GLY A 313 12.97 26.42 8.57
N LYS A 314 12.72 27.72 8.69
CA LYS A 314 12.76 28.39 9.99
C LYS A 314 11.50 28.02 10.80
N GLU A 315 11.72 27.62 12.05
CA GLU A 315 10.64 27.44 13.03
C GLU A 315 9.96 28.78 13.36
N PHE A 316 8.64 28.75 13.51
CA PHE A 316 7.91 29.83 14.16
C PHE A 316 8.25 29.87 15.66
N SER A 317 8.26 31.06 16.25
CA SER A 317 8.31 31.23 17.70
C SER A 317 7.03 30.71 18.37
N LYS A 318 7.08 30.50 19.70
CA LYS A 318 5.90 30.07 20.46
C LYS A 318 4.79 31.12 20.42
N GLU A 319 5.15 32.40 20.39
CA GLU A 319 4.22 33.52 20.29
C GLU A 319 3.53 33.54 18.94
N GLU A 320 4.27 33.41 17.83
CA GLU A 320 3.71 33.27 16.48
C GLU A 320 2.78 32.06 16.38
N LEU A 321 3.18 30.91 16.94
CA LEU A 321 2.34 29.71 16.94
C LEU A 321 1.07 29.87 17.78
N LYS A 322 1.14 30.54 18.94
CA LYS A 322 -0.08 30.86 19.73
C LYS A 322 -1.07 31.67 18.90
N GLU A 323 -0.58 32.67 18.17
CA GLU A 323 -1.43 33.49 17.29
C GLU A 323 -1.98 32.67 16.12
N ASN A 324 -1.13 31.90 15.44
CA ASN A 324 -1.53 31.05 14.33
C ASN A 324 -2.61 30.04 14.73
N PHE A 325 -2.40 29.30 15.82
CA PHE A 325 -3.34 28.30 16.29
C PHE A 325 -4.61 28.92 16.88
N ALA A 326 -4.55 30.07 17.55
CA ALA A 326 -5.76 30.79 17.97
C ALA A 326 -6.61 31.22 16.78
N ARG A 327 -5.97 31.61 15.67
CA ARG A 327 -6.66 31.95 14.43
C ARG A 327 -7.30 30.73 13.76
N VAL A 328 -6.59 29.61 13.70
CA VAL A 328 -7.14 28.32 13.23
C VAL A 328 -8.36 27.94 14.06
N ASP A 329 -8.24 27.94 15.39
CA ASP A 329 -9.35 27.59 16.28
C ASP A 329 -10.56 28.48 16.07
N LYS A 330 -10.34 29.79 15.96
CA LYS A 330 -11.41 30.75 15.71
C LYS A 330 -12.13 30.45 14.39
N LYS A 331 -11.40 30.20 13.31
CA LYS A 331 -12.00 29.89 11.99
C LYS A 331 -12.86 28.63 12.03
N PHE A 332 -12.33 27.54 12.57
CA PHE A 332 -13.07 26.28 12.68
C PHE A 332 -14.26 26.40 13.64
N GLN A 333 -14.12 27.17 14.73
CA GLN A 333 -15.23 27.49 15.63
C GLN A 333 -16.34 28.29 14.95
N ASP A 334 -16.00 29.31 14.16
CA ASP A 334 -16.96 30.12 13.42
C ASP A 334 -17.74 29.27 12.39
N TRP A 335 -17.09 28.27 11.80
CA TRP A 335 -17.74 27.28 10.93
C TRP A 335 -18.47 26.16 11.69
N GLY A 336 -18.37 26.11 13.02
CA GLY A 336 -19.01 25.09 13.84
C GLY A 336 -18.49 23.67 13.58
N ILE A 337 -17.20 23.52 13.29
CA ILE A 337 -16.50 22.23 13.06
C ILE A 337 -15.22 22.14 13.90
N LYS A 338 -14.56 20.97 13.88
CA LYS A 338 -13.22 20.78 14.45
C LYS A 338 -12.22 20.38 13.37
N PRO A 339 -10.94 20.76 13.48
CA PRO A 339 -9.89 20.22 12.63
C PRO A 339 -9.84 18.69 12.70
N SER A 340 -9.49 18.06 11.58
CA SER A 340 -9.19 16.63 11.47
C SER A 340 -8.10 16.21 12.46
N LYS A 341 -8.18 14.98 12.98
CA LYS A 341 -7.14 14.39 13.83
C LYS A 341 -5.85 14.15 13.05
N THR A 342 -5.94 13.99 11.73
CA THR A 342 -4.81 13.82 10.81
C THR A 342 -4.41 15.15 10.21
N VAL A 343 -3.18 15.58 10.48
CA VAL A 343 -2.66 16.85 9.98
C VAL A 343 -2.31 16.72 8.51
N ASN A 344 -2.98 17.53 7.67
CA ASN A 344 -2.65 17.73 6.27
C ASN A 344 -2.04 19.14 6.10
N ALA A 345 -0.71 19.23 6.22
CA ALA A 345 0.02 20.50 6.16
C ALA A 345 0.48 20.83 4.74
N HIS A 346 0.50 22.12 4.40
CA HIS A 346 1.04 22.56 3.11
C HIS A 346 2.51 22.17 2.97
N PHE A 347 2.85 21.55 1.83
CA PHE A 347 4.16 20.94 1.55
C PHE A 347 4.59 19.85 2.56
N ASP A 348 3.65 19.36 3.37
CA ASP A 348 3.91 18.47 4.50
C ASP A 348 4.95 19.06 5.50
N GLU A 349 5.07 20.39 5.56
CA GLU A 349 6.07 21.10 6.35
C GLU A 349 5.53 21.45 7.75
N ILE A 350 5.84 20.58 8.72
CA ILE A 350 5.44 20.75 10.12
C ILE A 350 6.68 21.02 10.98
N GLY A 351 6.70 22.17 11.66
CA GLY A 351 7.80 22.58 12.51
C GLY A 351 7.77 21.91 13.87
N LEU A 352 8.93 21.64 14.46
CA LEU A 352 9.07 21.04 15.79
C LEU A 352 8.37 21.88 16.88
N ASN A 353 8.39 23.21 16.76
CA ASN A 353 7.74 24.09 17.74
C ASN A 353 6.21 23.99 17.69
N SER A 354 5.63 23.54 16.57
CA SER A 354 4.18 23.40 16.38
C SER A 354 3.60 22.14 17.05
N LEU A 355 4.43 21.13 17.32
CA LEU A 355 3.99 19.83 17.82
C LEU A 355 3.19 19.89 19.14
N PRO A 356 3.57 20.67 20.16
CA PRO A 356 2.75 20.79 21.38
C PRO A 356 1.35 21.32 21.12
N PHE A 357 1.19 22.26 20.17
CA PHE A 357 -0.11 22.83 19.83
C PHE A 357 -1.01 21.83 19.09
N LEU A 358 -0.42 20.96 18.26
CA LEU A 358 -1.14 19.86 17.62
C LEU A 358 -1.62 18.83 18.67
N LYS A 359 -0.75 18.47 19.62
CA LYS A 359 -1.09 17.54 20.73
C LYS A 359 -2.25 18.07 21.59
N GLU A 360 -2.25 19.36 21.92
CA GLU A 360 -3.35 20.00 22.67
C GLU A 360 -4.72 19.84 21.98
N ARG A 361 -4.73 19.70 20.66
CA ARG A 361 -5.93 19.53 19.83
C ARG A 361 -6.25 18.06 19.52
N GLY A 362 -5.43 17.13 20.00
CA GLY A 362 -5.56 15.69 19.70
C GLY A 362 -5.21 15.33 18.26
N GLN A 363 -4.49 16.20 17.55
CA GLN A 363 -4.05 15.96 16.18
C GLN A 363 -2.72 15.21 16.19
N ILE A 364 -2.78 13.92 16.49
CA ILE A 364 -1.60 13.05 16.65
C ILE A 364 -1.34 12.17 15.43
N TYR A 365 -2.17 12.25 14.40
CA TYR A 365 -1.95 11.56 13.13
C TYR A 365 -1.38 12.53 12.10
N THR A 366 -0.53 12.03 11.21
CA THR A 366 0.03 12.81 10.10
C THR A 366 -0.01 12.02 8.80
N MET A 367 0.10 12.72 7.67
CA MET A 367 0.14 12.13 6.33
C MET A 367 1.37 12.60 5.55
N ASN A 368 2.51 12.69 6.25
CA ASN A 368 3.70 13.36 5.77
C ASN A 368 4.74 12.35 5.24
N PRO A 369 5.25 12.54 4.01
CA PRO A 369 6.40 11.77 3.53
C PRO A 369 7.73 12.29 4.10
N ILE A 370 7.72 13.46 4.74
CA ILE A 370 8.91 14.12 5.31
C ILE A 370 8.84 14.23 6.84
N ARG A 371 10.03 14.28 7.45
CA ARG A 371 10.26 14.49 8.88
C ARG A 371 9.84 15.88 9.38
N PHE A 372 9.60 15.99 10.68
CA PHE A 372 9.31 17.29 11.30
C PHE A 372 10.54 18.20 11.34
N GLY A 373 10.31 19.51 11.25
CA GLY A 373 11.36 20.53 11.19
C GLY A 373 12.14 20.54 9.87
N LYS A 374 11.63 19.87 8.83
CA LYS A 374 12.26 19.76 7.52
C LYS A 374 11.39 20.34 6.43
N THR A 375 12.02 20.98 5.45
CA THR A 375 11.35 21.47 4.24
C THR A 375 11.19 20.35 3.22
N TRP A 376 10.20 20.46 2.34
CA TRP A 376 9.96 19.51 1.25
C TRP A 376 11.20 19.26 0.38
N ILE A 377 11.96 20.32 0.11
CA ILE A 377 13.16 20.32 -0.75
C ILE A 377 14.43 19.79 -0.06
N ASP A 378 14.41 19.55 1.26
CA ASP A 378 15.57 18.99 1.95
C ASP A 378 15.72 17.51 1.55
N GLU A 379 16.85 17.18 0.95
CA GLU A 379 17.17 15.81 0.50
C GLU A 379 17.16 14.79 1.65
N LYS A 380 17.43 15.24 2.88
CA LYS A 380 17.44 14.40 4.09
C LYS A 380 16.08 14.34 4.78
N ALA A 381 15.07 15.08 4.31
CA ALA A 381 13.76 15.11 4.93
C ALA A 381 13.07 13.73 4.94
N ARG A 382 13.49 12.84 4.02
CA ARG A 382 12.95 11.48 3.83
C ARG A 382 13.85 10.38 4.42
N ASP A 383 14.95 10.75 5.07
CA ASP A 383 15.91 9.81 5.68
C ASP A 383 15.46 9.40 7.10
N TRP A 384 14.46 8.51 7.16
CA TRP A 384 13.98 7.92 8.41
C TRP A 384 13.49 6.47 8.31
N LYS A 385 13.37 5.94 7.10
CA LYS A 385 13.06 4.52 6.82
C LYS A 385 11.86 4.00 7.64
N PRO A 386 10.67 4.60 7.48
CA PRO A 386 9.49 4.20 8.25
C PRO A 386 9.03 2.78 7.93
N LYS A 387 8.41 2.11 8.90
CA LYS A 387 7.80 0.80 8.66
C LYS A 387 6.65 0.86 7.64
N PRO A 388 6.38 -0.26 6.94
CA PRO A 388 7.06 -1.55 7.05
C PRO A 388 8.35 -1.66 6.21
N TYR A 389 8.44 -0.96 5.08
CA TYR A 389 9.49 -1.22 4.06
C TYR A 389 10.58 -0.15 3.96
N GLY A 390 10.55 0.87 4.82
CA GLY A 390 11.42 2.04 4.68
C GLY A 390 10.96 3.04 3.63
N ASP A 391 9.73 2.91 3.11
CA ASP A 391 9.20 3.75 2.05
C ASP A 391 8.37 4.93 2.60
N THR A 392 8.70 6.14 2.19
CA THR A 392 8.04 7.36 2.68
C THR A 392 6.69 7.65 2.02
N GLY A 393 6.37 7.00 0.90
CA GLY A 393 5.05 7.07 0.25
C GLY A 393 4.07 5.99 0.72
N PHE A 394 4.59 4.87 1.24
CA PHE A 394 3.79 3.77 1.80
C PHE A 394 4.28 3.40 3.20
N ASN A 395 3.68 4.02 4.22
CA ASN A 395 4.03 3.75 5.61
C ASN A 395 2.89 3.95 6.60
N PHE A 396 3.03 3.29 7.74
CA PHE A 396 2.26 3.56 8.95
C PHE A 396 3.18 3.33 10.16
N ASP A 397 3.80 4.38 10.67
CA ASP A 397 4.78 4.28 11.74
C ASP A 397 4.84 5.55 12.60
N TYR A 398 5.48 5.44 13.75
CA TYR A 398 5.71 6.58 14.62
C TYR A 398 6.72 7.54 13.99
N MET A 399 6.44 8.85 14.06
CA MET A 399 7.37 9.86 13.58
C MET A 399 8.67 9.82 14.39
N LEU A 400 9.81 9.78 13.68
CA LEU A 400 11.13 9.68 14.31
C LEU A 400 11.45 10.86 15.22
N ASP A 401 10.95 12.05 14.88
CA ASP A 401 11.23 13.30 15.59
C ASP A 401 10.38 13.47 16.86
N ASP A 402 9.20 12.85 16.90
CA ASP A 402 8.30 12.86 18.06
C ASP A 402 7.38 11.62 18.03
N PRO A 403 7.71 10.55 18.79
CA PRO A 403 6.98 9.30 18.78
C PRO A 403 5.54 9.35 19.33
N ASP A 404 5.07 10.51 19.82
CA ASP A 404 3.64 10.67 20.13
C ASP A 404 2.79 10.84 18.86
N PHE A 405 3.42 11.14 17.72
CA PHE A 405 2.75 11.22 16.42
C PHE A 405 2.89 9.92 15.64
N PHE A 406 1.79 9.53 14.98
CA PHE A 406 1.72 8.36 14.13
C PHE A 406 1.40 8.78 12.69
N ASN A 407 2.33 8.50 11.79
CA ASN A 407 2.20 8.85 10.39
C ASN A 407 1.51 7.73 9.62
N VAL A 408 0.66 8.10 8.67
CA VAL A 408 -0.03 7.18 7.77
C VAL A 408 0.00 7.79 6.37
N CYS A 409 0.71 7.13 5.46
CA CYS A 409 0.87 7.58 4.09
C CYS A 409 0.61 6.43 3.12
N THR A 410 -0.11 6.73 2.04
CA THR A 410 -0.21 5.86 0.87
C THR A 410 -0.25 6.70 -0.38
N GLY A 411 0.74 6.52 -1.23
CA GLY A 411 0.86 7.20 -2.51
C GLY A 411 2.23 6.94 -3.14
N THR A 412 2.39 7.34 -4.39
CA THR A 412 3.66 7.23 -5.10
C THR A 412 4.76 7.90 -4.30
N LYS A 413 5.91 7.23 -4.13
CA LYS A 413 7.06 7.78 -3.42
C LYS A 413 7.42 9.15 -3.98
N SER A 414 7.34 10.17 -3.12
CA SER A 414 7.68 11.54 -3.49
C SER A 414 9.15 11.85 -3.22
N GLY A 415 9.74 12.73 -4.03
CA GLY A 415 11.09 13.23 -3.89
C GLY A 415 11.17 14.76 -3.92
N PRO A 416 12.34 15.35 -3.59
CA PRO A 416 12.54 16.80 -3.53
C PRO A 416 12.27 17.53 -4.86
N LYS A 417 12.20 16.82 -5.99
CA LYS A 417 11.92 17.39 -7.32
C LYS A 417 10.44 17.37 -7.70
N ASP A 418 9.60 16.70 -6.92
CA ASP A 418 8.18 16.54 -7.28
C ASP A 418 7.36 17.81 -7.12
N TYR A 419 7.91 18.88 -6.54
CA TYR A 419 7.26 20.20 -6.61
C TYR A 419 7.13 20.71 -8.07
N LEU A 420 7.96 20.20 -9.00
CA LEU A 420 7.87 20.47 -10.44
C LEU A 420 6.97 19.47 -11.17
N THR A 421 6.99 18.23 -10.71
CA THR A 421 6.32 17.09 -11.34
C THR A 421 5.62 16.24 -10.27
N PRO A 422 4.47 16.69 -9.71
CA PRO A 422 3.79 15.99 -8.63
C PRO A 422 3.13 14.71 -9.16
N SER A 423 3.93 13.67 -9.35
CA SER A 423 3.50 12.40 -9.93
C SER A 423 2.49 11.65 -9.04
N PHE A 424 2.45 12.01 -7.75
CA PHE A 424 1.48 11.59 -6.75
C PHE A 424 0.10 12.28 -6.88
N ASP A 425 -0.03 13.34 -7.68
CA ASP A 425 -1.32 13.90 -8.07
C ASP A 425 -1.84 13.17 -9.33
N PHE A 426 -3.02 12.56 -9.24
CA PHE A 426 -3.54 11.76 -10.35
C PHE A 426 -3.97 12.62 -11.55
N LEU A 427 -4.28 13.91 -11.33
CA LEU A 427 -4.64 14.88 -12.36
C LEU A 427 -3.43 15.58 -12.98
N TYR A 428 -2.25 15.47 -12.39
CA TYR A 428 -1.03 16.06 -12.95
C TYR A 428 -0.76 15.57 -14.37
N GLY A 429 -0.49 16.51 -15.29
CA GLY A 429 -0.23 16.18 -16.69
C GLY A 429 -1.48 15.69 -17.46
N CYS A 430 -2.67 15.74 -16.85
CA CYS A 430 -3.94 15.33 -17.45
C CYS A 430 -4.87 16.52 -17.66
N THR A 431 -4.55 17.69 -17.13
CA THR A 431 -5.44 18.84 -17.15
C THR A 431 -4.74 20.03 -17.81
N SER A 432 -5.51 21.03 -18.25
CA SER A 432 -4.96 22.26 -18.87
C SER A 432 -4.29 23.23 -17.87
N PHE A 433 -4.27 22.89 -16.58
CA PHE A 433 -3.71 23.70 -15.51
C PHE A 433 -2.23 23.91 -15.78
N TRP A 434 -1.77 25.15 -15.69
CA TRP A 434 -0.38 25.54 -16.00
C TRP A 434 0.20 24.98 -17.30
N LYS A 435 -0.64 24.76 -18.32
CA LYS A 435 -0.24 24.18 -19.62
C LYS A 435 0.38 22.77 -19.48
N GLU A 436 0.05 22.05 -18.42
CA GLU A 436 0.44 20.65 -18.21
C GLU A 436 -0.06 19.75 -19.36
N ASN A 437 -1.21 20.08 -19.94
CA ASN A 437 -1.74 19.47 -21.14
C ASN A 437 -2.46 20.51 -22.02
N SER A 438 -2.56 20.22 -23.32
CA SER A 438 -3.28 21.05 -24.30
C SER A 438 -4.80 21.08 -24.08
N LYS A 439 -5.34 20.04 -23.44
CA LYS A 439 -6.75 19.87 -23.08
C LYS A 439 -6.86 18.97 -21.85
N ASN A 440 -8.03 18.97 -21.22
CA ASN A 440 -8.34 18.00 -20.18
C ASN A 440 -8.45 16.60 -20.81
N ASP A 441 -7.72 15.65 -20.24
CA ASP A 441 -7.64 14.26 -20.66
C ASP A 441 -8.26 13.37 -19.60
N VAL A 442 -9.58 13.22 -19.70
CA VAL A 442 -10.43 12.44 -18.78
C VAL A 442 -9.98 10.98 -18.69
N GLN A 443 -9.61 10.37 -19.83
CA GLN A 443 -9.19 8.97 -19.86
C GLN A 443 -7.87 8.77 -19.12
N LYS A 444 -6.88 9.62 -19.38
CA LYS A 444 -5.57 9.52 -18.71
C LYS A 444 -5.67 9.80 -17.21
N ALA A 445 -6.50 10.77 -16.81
CA ALA A 445 -6.78 11.04 -15.40
C ALA A 445 -7.41 9.82 -14.72
N ALA A 446 -8.42 9.20 -15.34
CA ALA A 446 -9.07 8.02 -14.78
C ALA A 446 -8.10 6.83 -14.63
N LEU A 447 -7.26 6.58 -15.64
CA LEU A 447 -6.25 5.52 -15.56
C LEU A 447 -5.30 5.74 -14.38
N ARG A 448 -4.75 6.95 -14.24
CA ARG A 448 -3.84 7.31 -13.14
C ARG A 448 -4.51 7.18 -11.77
N GLY A 449 -5.76 7.64 -11.65
CA GLY A 449 -6.52 7.55 -10.41
C GLY A 449 -6.79 6.10 -10.00
N ALA A 450 -7.15 5.24 -10.97
CA ALA A 450 -7.32 3.81 -10.73
C ALA A 450 -5.99 3.14 -10.34
N GLU A 451 -4.88 3.49 -11.00
CA GLU A 451 -3.54 2.98 -10.66
C GLU A 451 -3.11 3.35 -9.23
N GLN A 452 -3.39 4.57 -8.76
CA GLN A 452 -3.07 4.97 -7.38
C GLN A 452 -3.81 4.11 -6.35
N ILE A 453 -5.11 3.90 -6.54
CA ILE A 453 -5.91 3.06 -5.64
C ILE A 453 -5.43 1.61 -5.70
N LYS A 454 -5.21 1.07 -6.92
CA LYS A 454 -4.70 -0.30 -7.11
C LYS A 454 -3.37 -0.51 -6.40
N LEU A 455 -2.44 0.43 -6.54
CA LEU A 455 -1.12 0.31 -5.93
C LEU A 455 -1.21 0.20 -4.40
N GLY A 456 -2.08 0.97 -3.76
CA GLY A 456 -2.38 0.83 -2.33
C GLY A 456 -2.95 -0.53 -1.97
N LEU A 457 -4.01 -0.96 -2.66
CA LEU A 457 -4.71 -2.21 -2.35
C LEU A 457 -3.84 -3.45 -2.61
N ASP A 458 -3.11 -3.49 -3.72
CA ASP A 458 -2.22 -4.60 -4.10
C ASP A 458 -1.03 -4.71 -3.14
N SER A 459 -0.61 -3.58 -2.55
CA SER A 459 0.47 -3.54 -1.56
C SER A 459 0.02 -3.89 -0.15
N GLY A 460 -1.27 -4.19 0.05
CA GLY A 460 -1.84 -4.44 1.39
C GLY A 460 -1.97 -3.18 2.25
N PHE A 461 -2.01 -2.00 1.62
CA PHE A 461 -2.34 -0.71 2.23
C PHE A 461 -3.77 -0.30 1.88
N PHE A 462 -4.16 0.92 2.27
CA PHE A 462 -5.39 1.54 1.79
C PHE A 462 -5.16 2.19 0.42
N GLY A 463 -6.18 2.33 -0.40
CA GLY A 463 -6.13 3.14 -1.61
C GLY A 463 -6.40 4.60 -1.30
N CYS A 464 -5.57 5.51 -1.80
CA CYS A 464 -5.77 6.96 -1.63
C CYS A 464 -5.72 7.66 -2.99
N LEU A 465 -6.82 8.31 -3.37
CA LEU A 465 -6.86 9.16 -4.56
C LEU A 465 -6.42 10.58 -4.16
N MET A 466 -5.28 11.06 -4.68
CA MET A 466 -4.71 12.35 -4.30
C MET A 466 -4.74 13.36 -5.46
N ALA A 467 -5.26 14.56 -5.21
CA ALA A 467 -5.17 15.68 -6.14
C ALA A 467 -5.04 17.02 -5.42
N HIS A 468 -4.59 18.04 -6.14
CA HIS A 468 -4.73 19.43 -5.70
C HIS A 468 -5.96 20.09 -6.33
N GLU A 469 -6.66 20.94 -5.58
CA GLU A 469 -7.92 21.55 -6.01
C GLU A 469 -7.76 22.42 -7.26
N GLN A 470 -6.61 23.06 -7.49
CA GLN A 470 -6.34 23.87 -8.68
C GLN A 470 -6.51 23.06 -9.98
N ARG A 471 -6.16 21.76 -9.96
CA ARG A 471 -6.37 20.86 -11.11
C ARG A 471 -7.81 20.41 -11.25
N ILE A 472 -8.53 20.26 -10.13
CA ILE A 472 -9.98 20.02 -10.13
C ILE A 472 -10.73 21.24 -10.67
N ALA A 473 -10.30 22.45 -10.31
CA ALA A 473 -10.98 23.70 -10.60
C ALA A 473 -11.12 23.99 -12.09
N ILE A 474 -10.19 23.48 -12.90
CA ILE A 474 -10.24 23.63 -14.36
C ILE A 474 -11.06 22.55 -15.05
N LEU A 475 -11.49 21.50 -14.35
CA LEU A 475 -12.43 20.50 -14.84
C LEU A 475 -13.86 21.03 -14.66
N SER A 476 -14.75 20.65 -15.56
CA SER A 476 -16.18 20.80 -15.34
C SER A 476 -16.62 19.69 -14.39
N ILE A 477 -17.73 19.91 -13.69
CA ILE A 477 -18.29 18.88 -12.81
C ILE A 477 -18.58 17.57 -13.55
N LYS A 478 -18.97 17.64 -14.84
CA LYS A 478 -19.20 16.46 -15.69
C LYS A 478 -17.91 15.73 -16.05
N GLU A 479 -16.85 16.47 -16.40
CA GLU A 479 -15.54 15.86 -16.66
C GLU A 479 -15.03 15.15 -15.39
N PHE A 480 -15.20 15.78 -14.21
CA PHE A 480 -14.78 15.16 -12.96
C PHE A 480 -15.61 13.92 -12.61
N GLU A 481 -16.93 13.96 -12.82
CA GLU A 481 -17.80 12.79 -12.67
C GLU A 481 -17.40 11.64 -13.59
N GLU A 482 -17.15 11.90 -14.88
CA GLU A 482 -16.71 10.89 -15.84
C GLU A 482 -15.37 10.26 -15.45
N ILE A 483 -14.45 11.04 -14.89
CA ILE A 483 -13.18 10.53 -14.36
C ILE A 483 -13.43 9.52 -13.23
N LEU A 484 -14.29 9.87 -12.26
CA LEU A 484 -14.59 8.99 -11.12
C LEU A 484 -15.36 7.72 -11.54
N GLU A 485 -16.29 7.84 -12.49
CA GLU A 485 -17.01 6.69 -13.06
C GLU A 485 -16.04 5.67 -13.67
N ARG A 486 -15.10 6.15 -14.50
CA ARG A 486 -14.08 5.29 -15.13
C ARG A 486 -13.10 4.68 -14.11
N ILE A 487 -12.79 5.40 -13.03
CA ILE A 487 -12.00 4.87 -11.91
C ILE A 487 -12.75 3.71 -11.25
N ASP A 488 -14.03 3.90 -10.92
CA ASP A 488 -14.83 2.87 -10.26
C ASP A 488 -14.99 1.61 -11.13
N ASP A 489 -15.28 1.78 -12.43
CA ASP A 489 -15.33 0.69 -13.41
C ASP A 489 -14.02 -0.12 -13.45
N SER A 490 -12.89 0.59 -13.46
CA SER A 490 -11.54 0.00 -13.50
C SER A 490 -11.16 -0.75 -12.22
N LEU A 491 -11.93 -0.56 -11.15
CA LEU A 491 -11.78 -1.14 -9.82
C LEU A 491 -12.95 -2.05 -9.44
N SER A 492 -13.78 -2.46 -10.40
CA SER A 492 -14.98 -3.29 -10.17
C SER A 492 -14.67 -4.67 -9.58
N ASP A 493 -13.48 -5.22 -9.87
CA ASP A 493 -13.01 -6.50 -9.33
C ASP A 493 -12.41 -6.39 -7.91
N TYR A 494 -12.28 -5.16 -7.37
CA TYR A 494 -11.70 -4.92 -6.05
C TYR A 494 -12.79 -4.78 -5.00
N GLU A 495 -12.62 -5.50 -3.88
CA GLU A 495 -13.34 -5.17 -2.65
C GLU A 495 -12.86 -3.80 -2.16
N LYS A 496 -13.79 -2.88 -1.86
CA LYS A 496 -13.51 -1.52 -1.41
C LYS A 496 -14.30 -1.25 -0.13
N ILE A 497 -13.63 -0.78 0.91
CA ILE A 497 -14.26 -0.31 2.15
C ILE A 497 -13.97 1.18 2.26
N PHE A 498 -14.94 2.01 1.96
CA PHE A 498 -14.74 3.45 2.07
C PHE A 498 -14.70 3.90 3.54
N ALA A 499 -13.72 4.72 3.87
CA ALA A 499 -13.52 5.29 5.19
C ALA A 499 -12.86 6.68 5.07
N SER A 500 -13.06 7.51 6.07
CA SER A 500 -12.33 8.78 6.20
C SER A 500 -10.85 8.55 6.49
N TYR A 501 -10.01 9.55 6.26
CA TYR A 501 -8.57 9.44 6.54
C TYR A 501 -8.32 9.30 8.05
N ASP A 502 -9.09 10.01 8.88
CA ASP A 502 -9.01 9.90 10.35
C ASP A 502 -9.35 8.49 10.85
N GLU A 503 -10.37 7.84 10.29
CA GLU A 503 -10.73 6.46 10.63
C GLU A 503 -9.64 5.48 10.21
N ILE A 504 -9.04 5.66 9.02
CA ILE A 504 -7.93 4.82 8.54
C ILE A 504 -6.70 5.01 9.42
N ALA A 505 -6.35 6.25 9.76
CA ALA A 505 -5.19 6.55 10.59
C ALA A 505 -5.32 5.95 12.00
N GLU A 506 -6.49 6.10 12.62
CA GLU A 506 -6.81 5.49 13.92
C GLU A 506 -6.81 3.95 13.84
N TYR A 507 -7.33 3.37 12.75
CA TYR A 507 -7.26 1.93 12.53
C TYR A 507 -5.83 1.43 12.43
N LEU A 508 -4.98 2.10 11.64
CA LEU A 508 -3.60 1.68 11.44
C LEU A 508 -2.73 1.89 12.68
N TYR A 509 -3.01 2.91 13.48
CA TYR A 509 -2.39 3.10 14.79
C TYR A 509 -2.63 1.90 15.72
N HIS A 510 -3.88 1.41 15.81
CA HIS A 510 -4.22 0.22 16.58
C HIS A 510 -3.77 -1.08 15.91
N HIS A 511 -3.73 -1.10 14.58
CA HIS A 511 -3.19 -2.22 13.83
C HIS A 511 -1.71 -2.42 14.16
N GLN A 512 -0.90 -1.38 14.16
CA GLN A 512 0.54 -1.48 14.44
C GLN A 512 0.83 -1.95 15.87
N GLN A 513 -0.08 -1.65 16.80
CA GLN A 513 0.03 -2.04 18.21
C GLN A 513 -0.44 -3.46 18.52
N THR A 514 -0.88 -4.22 17.51
CA THR A 514 -1.45 -5.56 17.68
C THR A 514 -0.77 -6.58 16.76
N LYS A 515 -0.62 -7.82 17.22
CA LYS A 515 -0.01 -8.91 16.45
C LYS A 515 -0.83 -10.19 16.57
N LEU A 516 -1.08 -10.85 15.43
CA LEU A 516 -1.58 -12.22 15.38
C LEU A 516 -0.41 -13.16 15.65
N LYS A 517 -0.45 -13.92 16.74
CA LYS A 517 0.65 -14.75 17.23
C LYS A 517 0.54 -16.19 16.75
N GLU A 518 -0.63 -16.77 16.92
CA GLU A 518 -0.86 -18.19 16.65
C GLU A 518 -2.28 -18.42 16.17
N ILE A 519 -2.45 -19.45 15.32
CA ILE A 519 -3.75 -19.93 14.88
C ILE A 519 -3.82 -21.43 15.18
N LYS A 520 -4.85 -21.83 15.92
CA LYS A 520 -5.17 -23.23 16.22
C LYS A 520 -6.48 -23.61 15.56
N ILE A 521 -6.47 -24.76 14.89
CA ILE A 521 -7.70 -25.33 14.30
C ILE A 521 -8.00 -26.69 14.90
N GLU A 522 -9.24 -26.80 15.39
CA GLU A 522 -9.83 -27.99 16.01
C GLU A 522 -11.22 -28.23 15.40
N GLY A 523 -11.30 -29.16 14.45
CA GLY A 523 -12.53 -29.38 13.68
C GLY A 523 -12.92 -28.12 12.89
N ASN A 524 -14.09 -27.55 13.20
CA ASN A 524 -14.59 -26.33 12.57
C ASN A 524 -14.23 -25.05 13.34
N LYS A 525 -13.64 -25.18 14.54
CA LYS A 525 -13.29 -24.05 15.41
C LYS A 525 -11.93 -23.49 15.03
N ILE A 526 -11.85 -22.18 14.84
CA ILE A 526 -10.60 -21.44 14.62
C ILE A 526 -10.34 -20.59 15.86
N SER A 527 -9.28 -20.89 16.61
CA SER A 527 -8.81 -20.09 17.74
C SER A 527 -7.60 -19.27 17.30
N CYS A 528 -7.67 -17.95 17.49
CA CYS A 528 -6.58 -17.01 17.17
C CYS A 528 -6.04 -16.39 18.47
N GLN A 529 -4.74 -16.52 18.72
CA GLN A 529 -4.06 -15.81 19.80
C GLN A 529 -3.55 -14.47 19.27
N LEU A 530 -3.96 -13.39 19.92
CA LEU A 530 -3.54 -12.03 19.59
C LEU A 530 -2.87 -11.38 20.79
N ALA A 531 -1.88 -10.54 20.56
CA ALA A 531 -1.22 -9.74 21.58
C ALA A 531 -1.24 -8.25 21.21
N GLY A 532 -1.26 -7.39 22.22
CA GLY A 532 -1.19 -5.94 22.06
C GLY A 532 -2.42 -5.22 22.63
N LYS A 533 -2.68 -4.01 22.13
CA LYS A 533 -3.81 -3.20 22.59
C LYS A 533 -4.52 -2.52 21.41
N SER A 534 -5.83 -2.67 21.38
CA SER A 534 -6.73 -1.92 20.50
C SER A 534 -7.93 -1.41 21.28
N THR A 535 -8.23 -0.12 21.19
CA THR A 535 -9.45 0.47 21.77
C THR A 535 -10.60 0.55 20.77
N ILE A 536 -10.34 0.22 19.51
CA ILE A 536 -11.36 0.12 18.46
C ILE A 536 -11.47 -1.33 17.95
N PRO A 537 -12.58 -1.70 17.29
CA PRO A 537 -12.66 -2.98 16.59
C PRO A 537 -11.66 -3.05 15.43
N LEU A 538 -10.96 -4.19 15.30
CA LEU A 538 -10.10 -4.51 14.16
C LEU A 538 -10.73 -5.63 13.32
N LYS A 539 -10.06 -6.06 12.24
CA LYS A 539 -10.51 -7.19 11.42
C LYS A 539 -9.42 -8.23 11.20
N LEU A 540 -9.85 -9.49 11.12
CA LEU A 540 -9.05 -10.62 10.65
C LEU A 540 -9.57 -11.10 9.29
N SER A 541 -8.65 -11.44 8.40
CA SER A 541 -8.97 -12.05 7.10
C SER A 541 -8.90 -13.56 7.23
N ILE A 542 -10.01 -14.25 6.98
CA ILE A 542 -10.10 -15.71 6.98
C ILE A 542 -10.19 -16.20 5.53
N PHE A 543 -9.24 -17.02 5.11
CA PHE A 543 -9.21 -17.62 3.78
C PHE A 543 -9.70 -19.07 3.84
N ARG A 544 -10.75 -19.39 3.08
CA ARG A 544 -11.32 -20.74 2.97
C ARG A 544 -11.26 -21.22 1.53
N GLU A 545 -10.99 -22.50 1.32
CA GLU A 545 -11.02 -23.12 -0.01
C GLU A 545 -12.26 -24.01 -0.14
N MET A 546 -13.14 -23.68 -1.08
CA MET A 546 -14.37 -24.43 -1.36
C MET A 546 -14.43 -24.74 -2.86
N ARG A 547 -14.47 -26.03 -3.22
CA ARG A 547 -14.52 -26.49 -4.61
C ARG A 547 -13.42 -25.86 -5.49
N GLY A 548 -12.21 -25.72 -4.94
CA GLY A 548 -11.04 -25.14 -5.61
C GLY A 548 -11.03 -23.62 -5.73
N LYS A 549 -12.04 -22.91 -5.18
CA LYS A 549 -12.05 -21.44 -5.11
C LYS A 549 -11.66 -20.99 -3.71
N ILE A 550 -10.74 -20.03 -3.63
CA ILE A 550 -10.36 -19.38 -2.37
C ILE A 550 -11.29 -18.18 -2.16
N LYS A 551 -11.89 -18.10 -0.98
CA LYS A 551 -12.70 -16.96 -0.55
C LYS A 551 -12.07 -16.33 0.68
N LYS A 552 -12.07 -15.00 0.72
CA LYS A 552 -11.73 -14.19 1.89
C LYS A 552 -13.02 -13.80 2.61
N GLU A 553 -13.01 -13.89 3.93
CA GLU A 553 -14.05 -13.37 4.82
C GLU A 553 -13.38 -12.46 5.85
N LEU A 554 -13.97 -11.30 6.11
CA LEU A 554 -13.49 -10.39 7.15
C LEU A 554 -14.29 -10.64 8.44
N CYS A 555 -13.60 -11.05 9.50
CA CYS A 555 -14.19 -11.23 10.82
C CYS A 555 -13.80 -10.07 11.74
N ASN A 556 -14.78 -9.55 12.50
CA ASN A 556 -14.54 -8.46 13.44
C ASN A 556 -13.82 -8.98 14.69
N LEU A 557 -12.78 -8.26 15.09
CA LEU A 557 -12.05 -8.45 16.33
C LEU A 557 -12.45 -7.34 17.31
N PRO A 558 -13.13 -7.62 18.43
CA PRO A 558 -13.50 -6.59 19.40
C PRO A 558 -12.26 -5.95 20.05
N PRO A 559 -12.39 -4.75 20.64
CA PRO A 559 -11.31 -4.13 21.42
C PRO A 559 -10.75 -5.04 22.51
N PHE A 560 -9.44 -4.93 22.76
CA PHE A 560 -8.72 -5.74 23.76
C PHE A 560 -7.46 -5.01 24.25
N SER A 561 -6.97 -5.35 25.44
CA SER A 561 -5.89 -4.59 26.11
C SER A 561 -4.60 -5.36 26.38
N VAL A 562 -4.58 -6.68 26.17
CA VAL A 562 -3.46 -7.57 26.47
C VAL A 562 -3.42 -8.73 25.45
N GLU A 563 -3.05 -9.94 25.90
CA GLU A 563 -3.22 -11.15 25.13
C GLU A 563 -4.67 -11.64 25.21
N VAL A 564 -5.25 -12.00 24.06
CA VAL A 564 -6.62 -12.50 23.95
C VAL A 564 -6.67 -13.69 23.01
N GLU A 565 -7.43 -14.72 23.38
CA GLU A 565 -7.85 -15.77 22.47
C GLU A 565 -9.23 -15.44 21.92
N VAL A 566 -9.36 -15.42 20.59
CA VAL A 566 -10.64 -15.21 19.91
C VAL A 566 -10.99 -16.45 19.12
N VAL A 567 -12.25 -16.87 19.27
CA VAL A 567 -12.81 -18.00 18.55
C VAL A 567 -13.67 -17.47 17.41
N LEU A 568 -13.34 -17.86 16.18
CA LEU A 568 -14.00 -17.43 14.94
C LEU A 568 -14.95 -18.49 14.39
#